data_AF-A0A7C3YZM2-F1
#
_entry.id   AF-A0A7C3YZM2-F1
#
_cell.length_a   1.000
_cell.length_b   1.000
_cell.length_c   1.000
_cell.angle_alpha   90.00
_cell.angle_beta   90.00
_cell.angle_gamma   90.00
#
_symmetry.space_group_name_H-M   'P 1'
#
loop_
_entity.id
_entity.type
_entity.pdbx_description
1 polymer ?
#
loop_
_entity_poly.entity_id
_entity_poly.type
_entity_poly.pdbx_seq_one_letter_code
_entity_poly.pdbx_strand_id
1 'polypeptide(L)' 'MADRVIGLLGGGKRVVHDEARVRPPASEVMELLCDNRKARDLLGWQPQVSLEQGLQETIRFIRDHRERYKPERYNI' A
#
# COMPACT_ATOMS: atom_id res chain seq x y z
N MET A 1 3.96 -3.67 -7.06
CA MET A 1 3.93 -2.75 -5.89
C MET A 1 5.10 -2.98 -4.96
N ALA A 2 5.32 -4.21 -4.48
CA ALA A 2 6.43 -4.55 -3.58
C ALA A 2 7.80 -4.04 -4.08
N ASP A 3 8.13 -4.25 -5.35
CA ASP A 3 9.41 -3.81 -5.93
C ASP A 3 9.61 -2.30 -5.88
N ARG A 4 8.54 -1.52 -6.06
CA ARG A 4 8.61 -0.05 -5.99
C ARG A 4 8.94 0.42 -4.57
N VAL A 5 8.31 -0.18 -3.57
CA VAL A 5 8.62 0.10 -2.16
C VAL A 5 10.04 -0.31 -1.82
N ILE A 6 10.49 -1.48 -2.30
CA ILE A 6 11.87 -1.95 -2.11
C ILE A 6 12.87 -0.96 -2.73
N GLY A 7 12.62 -0.46 -3.95
CA GLY A 7 13.43 0.57 -4.59
C GLY A 7 13.53 1.85 -3.76
N LEU A 8 12.39 2.36 -3.28
CA LEU A 8 12.34 3.56 -2.42
C LEU A 8 13.05 3.38 -1.06
N LEU A 9 13.19 2.13 -0.58
CA LEU A 9 13.90 1.79 0.66
C LEU A 9 15.40 1.50 0.46
N GLY A 10 15.94 1.67 -0.75
CA GLY A 10 17.35 1.42 -1.06
C GLY A 10 17.68 0.00 -1.56
N GLY A 11 16.67 -0.80 -1.92
CA GLY A 11 16.85 -2.08 -2.59
C GLY A 11 17.26 -3.26 -1.68
N GLY A 12 17.72 -4.34 -2.32
CA GLY A 12 18.37 -5.48 -1.66
C GLY A 12 17.45 -6.42 -0.88
N LYS A 13 16.12 -6.36 -1.08
CA LYS A 13 15.17 -7.25 -0.42
C LYS A 13 14.58 -8.23 -1.42
N ARG A 14 14.39 -9.48 -1.00
CA ARG A 14 13.75 -10.53 -1.80
C ARG A 14 12.26 -10.60 -1.47
N VAL A 15 11.41 -10.55 -2.48
CA VAL A 15 9.99 -10.86 -2.34
C VAL A 15 9.84 -12.38 -2.28
N VAL A 16 9.15 -12.88 -1.26
CA VAL A 16 8.87 -14.30 -1.07
C VAL A 16 7.37 -14.51 -0.95
N HIS A 17 6.88 -15.61 -1.54
CA HIS A 17 5.49 -16.03 -1.45
C HIS A 17 5.36 -17.03 -0.30
N ASP A 18 4.35 -16.84 0.54
CA ASP A 18 4.02 -17.74 1.65
C ASP A 18 2.64 -18.35 1.39
N GLU A 19 2.61 -19.65 1.09
CA GLU A 19 1.39 -20.39 0.76
C GLU A 19 0.37 -20.37 1.90
N ALA A 20 0.84 -20.33 3.15
CA ALA A 20 -0.04 -20.29 4.32
C ALA A 20 -0.84 -18.96 4.43
N ARG A 21 -0.45 -17.93 3.66
CA ARG A 21 -1.09 -16.60 3.66
C ARG A 21 -1.95 -16.33 2.44
N VAL A 22 -2.10 -17.30 1.53
CA VAL A 22 -2.99 -17.18 0.38
C VAL A 22 -4.43 -17.23 0.88
N ARG A 23 -5.22 -16.20 0.56
CA ARG A 23 -6.64 -16.16 0.92
C ARG A 23 -7.45 -17.14 0.07
N PRO A 24 -8.52 -17.74 0.63
CA PRO A 24 -9.41 -18.60 -0.13
C PRO A 24 -9.95 -17.89 -1.39
N PRO A 25 -10.08 -18.58 -2.54
CA PRO A 25 -10.45 -17.94 -3.81
C PRO A 25 -11.77 -17.14 -3.74
N ALA A 26 -12.74 -17.63 -2.98
CA ALA A 26 -14.05 -16.96 -2.84
C ALA A 26 -14.02 -15.67 -2.01
N SER A 27 -12.89 -15.35 -1.36
CA SER A 27 -12.72 -14.17 -0.51
C SER A 27 -11.86 -13.07 -1.13
N GLU A 28 -11.26 -13.32 -2.30
CA GLU A 28 -10.36 -12.37 -2.95
C GLU A 28 -11.09 -11.60 -4.06
N VAL A 29 -10.89 -10.28 -4.07
CA VAL A 29 -11.29 -9.44 -5.20
C VAL A 29 -10.02 -9.08 -5.96
N MET A 30 -9.90 -9.58 -7.19
CA MET A 30 -8.68 -9.44 -7.99
C MET A 30 -8.35 -7.98 -8.33
N GLU A 31 -9.38 -7.15 -8.50
CA GLU A 31 -9.22 -5.75 -8.86
C GLU A 31 -10.33 -4.90 -8.24
N LEU A 32 -9.93 -3.83 -7.56
CA LEU A 32 -10.81 -2.84 -6.96
C LEU A 32 -10.43 -1.46 -7.52
N LEU A 33 -10.94 -1.15 -8.71
CA LEU A 33 -10.74 0.16 -9.34
C LEU A 33 -11.87 1.11 -8.96
N CYS A 34 -11.50 2.22 -8.34
CA CYS A 34 -12.42 3.30 -8.03
C CYS A 34 -12.69 4.14 -9.29
N ASP A 35 -13.95 4.26 -9.69
CA ASP A 35 -14.40 5.32 -10.59
C ASP A 35 -14.66 6.61 -9.79
N ASN A 36 -13.71 7.53 -9.83
CA ASN A 36 -13.78 8.79 -9.11
C ASN A 36 -14.46 9.93 -9.90
N ARG A 37 -15.07 9.65 -11.06
CA ARG A 37 -15.72 10.67 -11.91
C ARG A 37 -16.75 11.49 -11.13
N LYS A 38 -17.58 10.83 -10.31
CA LYS A 38 -18.60 11.52 -9.49
C LYS A 38 -18.00 12.56 -8.53
N ALA A 39 -16.85 12.26 -7.90
CA ALA A 39 -16.18 13.20 -7.00
C ALA A 39 -15.61 14.40 -7.77
N ARG A 40 -15.03 14.15 -8.94
CA ARG A 40 -14.56 15.21 -9.83
C ARG A 40 -15.70 16.11 -10.30
N ASP A 41 -16.80 15.53 -10.75
CA ASP A 41 -17.89 16.29 -11.37
C ASP A 41 -18.68 17.12 -10.34
N LEU A 42 -18.86 16.61 -9.11
CA LEU A 42 -19.60 17.31 -8.06
C LEU A 42 -18.74 18.27 -7.22
N LEU A 43 -17.47 17.94 -7.01
CA LEU A 43 -16.60 18.66 -6.05
C LEU A 43 -15.39 19.32 -6.71
N GLY A 44 -15.18 19.13 -8.02
CA GLY A 44 -13.92 19.50 -8.67
C GLY A 44 -12.73 18.71 -8.14
N TRP A 45 -12.97 17.62 -7.40
CA TRP A 45 -11.92 16.88 -6.72
C TRP A 45 -11.19 15.92 -7.66
N GLN A 46 -9.86 15.90 -7.54
CA GLN A 46 -9.01 14.90 -8.18
C GLN A 46 -7.82 14.58 -7.27
N PRO A 47 -7.22 13.38 -7.34
CA PRO A 47 -6.04 13.04 -6.55
C PRO A 47 -4.89 14.01 -6.83
N GLN A 48 -4.35 14.62 -5.77
CA GLN A 48 -3.20 15.55 -5.87
C GLN A 48 -1.86 14.88 -5.53
N VAL A 49 -1.91 13.71 -4.88
CA VAL A 49 -0.74 12.97 -4.43
C VAL A 49 -0.60 11.75 -5.32
N SER A 50 0.52 11.68 -6.04
CA SER A 50 0.86 10.49 -6.81
C SER A 50 1.16 9.30 -5.90
N LEU A 51 1.07 8.08 -6.42
CA LEU A 51 1.41 6.87 -5.67
C LEU A 51 2.84 6.94 -5.10
N GLU A 52 3.80 7.48 -5.86
CA GLU A 52 5.19 7.58 -5.41
C GLU A 52 5.37 8.57 -4.26
N GLN A 53 4.76 9.75 -4.37
CA GLN A 53 4.78 10.74 -3.29
C GLN A 53 4.15 10.16 -2.02
N GLY A 54 2.96 9.57 -2.14
CA GLY A 54 2.28 8.95 -1.00
C GLY A 54 3.11 7.83 -0.35
N LEU A 55 3.80 7.02 -1.15
CA LEU A 55 4.73 6.01 -0.65
C LEU A 55 5.92 6.63 0.10
N GLN A 56 6.54 7.67 -0.44
CA GLN A 56 7.67 8.36 0.20
C GLN A 56 7.27 8.98 1.54
N GLU A 57 6.11 9.65 1.59
CA GLU A 57 5.59 10.23 2.83
C GLU A 57 5.25 9.16 3.86
N THR A 58 4.68 8.04 3.44
CA THR A 58 4.39 6.90 4.31
C THR A 58 5.67 6.29 4.87
N ILE A 59 6.70 6.10 4.03
CA ILE A 59 8.01 5.59 4.47
C ILE A 59 8.63 6.51 5.52
N ARG A 60 8.56 7.83 5.31
CA ARG A 60 9.02 8.82 6.29
C ARG A 60 8.23 8.71 7.60
N PHE A 61 6.90 8.71 7.53
CA PHE A 61 6.04 8.59 8.71
C PHE A 61 6.35 7.33 9.54
N ILE A 62 6.46 6.16 8.91
CA ILE A 62 6.78 4.91 9.61
C ILE A 62 8.19 4.95 10.21
N ARG A 63 9.15 5.59 9.54
CA ARG A 63 10.52 5.75 10.05
C ARG A 63 10.55 6.59 11.33
N ASP A 64 9.74 7.65 11.37
CA ASP A 64 9.69 8.59 12.49
C ASP A 64 8.82 8.06 13.65
N HIS A 65 7.95 7.07 13.39
CA HIS A 65 6.97 6.53 14.34
C HIS A 65 7.00 5.00 14.46
N ARG A 66 8.20 4.39 14.49
CA ARG A 66 8.35 2.93 14.55
C ARG A 66 7.67 2.31 15.77
N GLU A 67 7.58 3.03 16.88
CA GLU A 67 6.93 2.62 18.11
C GLU A 67 5.43 2.35 17.95
N ARG A 68 4.80 2.94 16.92
CA ARG A 68 3.37 2.78 16.64
C ARG A 68 3.08 1.55 15.79
N TYR A 69 4.09 1.03 15.10
CA TYR A 69 3.96 -0.16 14.28
C TYR A 69 4.31 -1.41 15.10
N LYS A 70 3.50 -2.47 14.98
CA LYS A 70 3.70 -3.73 15.70
C LYS A 70 4.16 -4.81 14.71
N PRO A 71 5.44 -4.83 14.29
CA PRO A 71 5.91 -5.75 13.25
C PRO A 71 5.79 -7.22 13.69
N GLU A 72 5.91 -7.49 14.99
CA GLU A 72 5.84 -8.84 15.56
C GLU A 72 4.41 -9.36 15.76
N ARG A 73 3.38 -8.54 15.51
CA ARG A 73 2.00 -8.90 15.77
C ARG A 73 1.18 -8.98 14.49
N TYR A 74 0.76 -10.19 14.16
CA TYR A 74 -0.25 -10.41 13.13
C TYR A 74 -1.65 -10.20 13.71
N ASN A 75 -2.44 -9.32 13.11
CA ASN A 75 -3.85 -9.12 13.48
C ASN A 75 -4.71 -9.87 12.46
N ILE A 76 -5.54 -10.78 12.95
CA ILE A 76 -6.60 -11.51 12.21
C ILE A 76 -7.94 -10.89 12.58
#